data_AF-A0A858RNN2-F1
#
_entry.id   AF-A0A858RNN2-F1
#
_cell.length_a   1.000
_cell.length_b   1.000
_cell.length_c   1.000
_cell.angle_alpha   90.00
_cell.angle_beta   90.00
_cell.angle_gamma   90.00
#
_symmetry.space_group_name_H-M   'P 1'
#
loop_
_entity.id
_entity.type
_entity.pdbx_description
1 polymer ?
#
loop_
_entity_poly.entity_id
_entity_poly.type
_entity_poly.pdbx_seq_one_letter_code
_entity_poly.pdbx_strand_id
1 'polypeptide(L)'
;MPFPFRVRWLLLIPALVQMASGEADFWDMAPLRYSDTKSQDSIAKLAADLASGARKLDGVRGLERLRFVLRELNVPEESQALVFSKTSHQNHLIHPKNPRALYFSTEAYVGYVPGGAIELIVEDPALGPVFYVIDDDDAGKPGVQRDTNLCMSCHGTTRTEGVPGMLVRSVFPNPDGHPLLAKGTTHVTHETPIPERWGGYYITGRSSLPHLGNFTYDEQDESDNKPRMSELADLREKIDVSKYLRPTSDIVALMVLEHQCQMHNLMNAASMQYRRSHYLAKAIDPNGDPDQGSAGRVADGMAERIVAWMFFKDEAELGDGVEGNEEFQKAFTARFPRTARGDSLADFQLYDRLFKNRCSYMIYSKTFRELPPRVKSAVIAKMKAALAGEDPGFDWLKESERKRISAILEETLEGWK
;
A
#
# COMPACT_ATOMS: atom_id res chain seq x y z
N MET A 1 64.50 29.33 -52.57
CA MET A 1 63.48 28.34 -52.14
C MET A 1 63.78 27.93 -50.69
N PRO A 2 62.94 28.30 -49.71
CA PRO A 2 62.95 27.69 -48.40
C PRO A 2 61.63 26.93 -48.12
N PHE A 3 61.77 25.72 -47.57
CA PHE A 3 60.70 24.84 -47.13
C PHE A 3 59.90 25.44 -45.95
N PRO A 4 58.56 25.37 -45.92
CA PRO A 4 57.79 25.69 -44.72
C PRO A 4 57.58 24.42 -43.87
N PHE A 5 58.21 24.39 -42.69
CA PHE A 5 57.88 23.43 -41.63
C PHE A 5 56.55 23.86 -40.97
N ARG A 6 55.50 23.03 -41.08
CA ARG A 6 54.28 23.14 -40.27
C ARG A 6 54.33 22.10 -39.14
N VAL A 7 54.60 22.55 -37.92
CA VAL A 7 54.44 21.74 -36.70
C VAL A 7 52.94 21.68 -36.38
N ARG A 8 52.33 20.51 -36.56
CA ARG A 8 50.97 20.21 -36.07
C ARG A 8 51.09 19.80 -34.59
N TRP A 9 50.65 20.66 -33.68
CA TRP A 9 50.40 20.29 -32.29
C TRP A 9 49.18 19.37 -32.24
N LEU A 10 49.41 18.08 -31.96
CA LEU A 10 48.37 17.13 -31.60
C LEU A 10 47.96 17.39 -30.14
N LEU A 11 46.87 18.13 -29.97
CA LEU A 11 46.15 18.20 -28.69
C LEU A 11 45.45 16.85 -28.46
N LEU A 12 46.08 15.98 -27.68
CA LEU A 12 45.43 14.82 -27.07
C LEU A 12 44.43 15.32 -26.03
N ILE A 13 43.16 15.39 -26.40
CA ILE A 13 42.05 15.57 -25.46
C ILE A 13 41.82 14.20 -24.80
N PRO A 14 42.03 14.03 -23.48
CA PRO A 14 41.63 12.81 -22.81
C PRO A 14 40.11 12.76 -22.82
N ALA A 15 39.55 11.78 -23.54
CA ALA A 15 38.15 11.42 -23.42
C ALA A 15 37.92 10.87 -22.01
N LEU A 16 37.54 11.74 -21.08
CA LEU A 16 36.86 11.33 -19.86
C LEU A 16 35.54 10.70 -20.27
N VAL A 17 35.55 9.38 -20.41
CA VAL A 17 34.31 8.59 -20.41
C VAL A 17 33.75 8.72 -19.00
N GLN A 18 32.86 9.69 -18.82
CA GLN A 18 31.93 9.72 -17.71
C GLN A 18 31.04 8.48 -17.86
N MET A 19 31.45 7.38 -17.23
CA MET A 19 30.50 6.32 -16.92
C MET A 19 29.48 6.94 -15.99
N ALA A 20 28.32 7.28 -16.54
CA ALA A 20 27.12 7.49 -15.74
C ALA A 20 26.82 6.13 -15.09
N SER A 21 27.41 5.88 -13.92
CA SER A 21 26.86 4.89 -13.01
C SER A 21 25.52 5.45 -12.58
N GLY A 22 24.45 5.02 -13.24
CA GLY A 22 23.12 5.15 -12.64
C GLY A 22 23.23 4.53 -11.25
N GLU A 23 22.97 5.33 -10.22
CA GLU A 23 22.88 4.82 -8.86
C GLU A 23 21.79 3.76 -8.89
N ALA A 24 22.15 2.50 -8.62
CA ALA A 24 21.18 1.41 -8.63
C ALA A 24 20.10 1.72 -7.59
N ASP A 25 18.84 1.46 -7.90
CA ASP A 25 17.78 1.64 -6.92
C ASP A 25 18.05 0.77 -5.69
N PHE A 26 17.66 1.27 -4.51
CA PHE A 26 17.96 0.62 -3.24
C PHE A 26 17.53 -0.86 -3.20
N TRP A 27 16.35 -1.17 -3.77
CA TRP A 27 15.78 -2.51 -3.83
C TRP A 27 16.49 -3.44 -4.83
N ASP A 28 17.20 -2.89 -5.82
CA ASP A 28 17.97 -3.67 -6.80
C ASP A 28 19.41 -3.93 -6.38
N MET A 29 19.84 -3.35 -5.28
CA MET A 29 21.13 -3.66 -4.71
C MET A 29 21.14 -5.01 -3.96
N ALA A 30 22.35 -5.56 -3.76
CA ALA A 30 22.53 -6.71 -2.88
C ALA A 30 22.06 -6.39 -1.44
N PRO A 31 21.50 -7.37 -0.71
CA PRO A 31 21.37 -8.78 -1.08
C PRO A 31 20.10 -9.13 -1.88
N LEU A 32 19.17 -8.20 -2.07
CA LEU A 32 17.83 -8.53 -2.58
C LEU A 32 17.78 -8.68 -4.10
N ARG A 33 18.35 -7.73 -4.85
CA ARG A 33 18.26 -7.68 -6.32
C ARG A 33 16.81 -7.88 -6.81
N TYR A 34 15.91 -7.00 -6.35
CA TYR A 34 14.46 -7.16 -6.48
C TYR A 34 14.00 -7.49 -7.90
N SER A 35 14.51 -6.78 -8.91
CA SER A 35 14.13 -6.97 -10.31
C SER A 35 14.56 -8.32 -10.88
N ASP A 36 15.72 -8.85 -10.44
CA ASP A 36 16.26 -10.13 -10.92
C ASP A 36 15.72 -11.34 -10.15
N THR A 37 15.32 -11.14 -8.89
CA THR A 37 14.89 -12.22 -8.01
C THR A 37 13.46 -12.64 -8.34
N LYS A 38 13.25 -13.95 -8.55
CA LYS A 38 11.92 -14.51 -8.85
C LYS A 38 10.98 -14.44 -7.65
N SER A 39 9.75 -14.00 -7.88
CA SER A 39 8.69 -13.99 -6.87
C SER A 39 8.17 -15.41 -6.55
N GLN A 40 7.72 -15.61 -5.32
CA GLN A 40 7.09 -16.81 -4.78
C GLN A 40 5.69 -16.54 -4.21
N ASP A 41 5.10 -15.39 -4.54
CA ASP A 41 3.76 -14.98 -4.12
C ASP A 41 2.62 -15.80 -4.76
N SER A 42 1.39 -15.48 -4.37
CA SER A 42 0.19 -16.19 -4.85
C SER A 42 -0.06 -16.01 -6.35
N ILE A 43 0.34 -14.89 -6.95
CA ILE A 43 0.19 -14.63 -8.39
C ILE A 43 1.26 -15.34 -9.19
N ALA A 44 2.50 -15.38 -8.71
CA ALA A 44 3.55 -16.19 -9.32
C ALA A 44 3.14 -17.67 -9.38
N LYS A 45 2.53 -18.18 -8.30
CA LYS A 45 1.97 -19.55 -8.24
C LYS A 45 0.80 -19.72 -9.19
N LEU A 46 -0.18 -18.81 -9.17
CA LEU A 46 -1.34 -18.86 -10.08
C LEU A 46 -0.90 -18.85 -11.56
N ALA A 47 0.08 -18.01 -11.92
CA ALA A 47 0.61 -17.96 -13.27
C ALA A 47 1.24 -19.30 -13.69
N ALA A 48 2.02 -19.94 -12.81
CA ALA A 48 2.60 -21.26 -13.06
C ALA A 48 1.53 -22.36 -13.19
N ASP A 49 0.49 -22.31 -12.35
CA ASP A 49 -0.62 -23.27 -12.39
C ASP A 49 -1.47 -23.12 -13.65
N LEU A 50 -1.70 -21.88 -14.12
CA LEU A 50 -2.37 -21.61 -15.39
C LEU A 50 -1.51 -22.08 -16.58
N ALA A 51 -0.21 -21.81 -16.57
CA ALA A 51 0.71 -22.21 -17.64
C ALA A 51 0.88 -23.74 -17.76
N SER A 52 0.87 -24.45 -16.63
CA SER A 52 0.95 -25.92 -16.59
C SER A 52 -0.38 -26.61 -16.84
N GLY A 53 -1.50 -25.87 -16.80
CA GLY A 53 -2.85 -26.42 -16.90
C GLY A 53 -3.37 -27.07 -15.60
N ALA A 54 -2.61 -26.95 -14.50
CA ALA A 54 -3.06 -27.37 -13.16
C ALA A 54 -4.26 -26.56 -12.67
N ARG A 55 -4.36 -25.30 -13.13
CA ARG A 55 -5.55 -24.46 -12.95
C ARG A 55 -6.07 -23.99 -14.30
N LYS A 56 -7.40 -23.88 -14.41
CA LYS A 56 -8.07 -23.26 -15.56
C LYS A 56 -8.60 -21.90 -15.14
N LEU A 57 -8.42 -20.92 -16.03
CA LEU A 57 -9.06 -19.62 -15.87
C LEU A 57 -10.58 -19.80 -15.95
N ASP A 58 -11.28 -19.29 -14.95
CA ASP A 58 -12.74 -19.24 -14.92
C ASP A 58 -13.20 -17.80 -15.21
N GLY A 59 -14.14 -17.63 -16.13
CA GLY A 59 -14.53 -16.31 -16.65
C GLY A 59 -13.61 -15.80 -17.76
N VAL A 60 -14.20 -15.42 -18.90
CA VAL A 60 -13.41 -15.12 -20.12
C VAL A 60 -12.93 -13.66 -20.13
N ARG A 61 -13.75 -12.70 -19.69
CA ARG A 61 -13.47 -11.25 -19.79
C ARG A 61 -14.18 -10.43 -18.69
N GLY A 62 -13.70 -9.21 -18.48
CA GLY A 62 -14.37 -8.20 -17.63
C GLY A 62 -14.59 -8.67 -16.19
N LEU A 63 -15.81 -8.52 -15.70
CA LEU A 63 -16.17 -8.79 -14.30
C LEU A 63 -16.00 -10.27 -13.90
N GLU A 64 -16.20 -11.23 -14.81
CA GLU A 64 -16.02 -12.65 -14.47
C GLU A 64 -14.56 -12.96 -14.17
N ARG A 65 -13.64 -12.45 -15.01
CA ARG A 65 -12.19 -12.55 -14.79
C ARG A 65 -11.78 -11.87 -13.50
N LEU A 66 -12.31 -10.66 -13.25
CA LEU A 66 -12.07 -9.96 -11.99
C LEU A 66 -12.48 -10.80 -10.79
N ARG A 67 -13.72 -11.33 -10.77
CA ARG A 67 -14.18 -12.20 -9.67
C ARG A 67 -13.29 -13.43 -9.47
N PHE A 68 -12.82 -14.05 -10.55
CA PHE A 68 -11.87 -15.16 -10.45
C PHE A 68 -10.59 -14.72 -9.74
N VAL A 69 -9.98 -13.62 -10.17
CA VAL A 69 -8.75 -13.09 -9.56
C VAL A 69 -8.96 -12.73 -8.08
N LEU A 70 -10.07 -12.05 -7.75
CA LEU A 70 -10.40 -11.70 -6.37
C LEU A 70 -10.55 -12.95 -5.50
N ARG A 71 -11.19 -14.02 -5.99
CA ARG A 71 -11.31 -15.29 -5.26
C ARG A 71 -9.97 -15.96 -5.03
N GLU A 72 -9.10 -16.05 -6.05
CA GLU A 72 -7.77 -16.65 -5.90
C GLU A 72 -6.90 -15.90 -4.89
N LEU A 73 -7.09 -14.58 -4.77
CA LEU A 73 -6.37 -13.73 -3.83
C LEU A 73 -7.08 -13.54 -2.48
N ASN A 74 -8.23 -14.17 -2.29
CA ASN A 74 -9.10 -13.97 -1.11
C ASN A 74 -9.37 -12.48 -0.84
N VAL A 75 -9.65 -11.71 -1.88
CA VAL A 75 -9.99 -10.28 -1.82
C VAL A 75 -11.52 -10.15 -1.81
N PRO A 76 -12.12 -9.49 -0.80
CA PRO A 76 -13.57 -9.34 -0.73
C PRO A 76 -14.04 -8.29 -1.73
N GLU A 77 -15.14 -8.56 -2.45
CA GLU A 77 -15.74 -7.58 -3.37
C GLU A 77 -16.19 -6.34 -2.60
N GLU A 78 -16.54 -6.49 -1.32
CA GLU A 78 -16.96 -5.43 -0.40
C GLU A 78 -15.88 -4.37 -0.17
N SER A 79 -14.60 -4.66 -0.43
CA SER A 79 -13.49 -3.70 -0.30
C SER A 79 -13.43 -2.65 -1.42
N GLN A 80 -14.39 -2.68 -2.36
CA GLN A 80 -14.38 -1.82 -3.54
C GLN A 80 -14.28 -0.33 -3.18
N ALA A 81 -13.24 0.32 -3.72
CA ALA A 81 -13.10 1.77 -3.78
C ALA A 81 -12.95 2.21 -5.24
N LEU A 82 -13.56 3.32 -5.63
CA LEU A 82 -13.57 3.82 -7.01
C LEU A 82 -12.79 5.14 -7.12
N VAL A 83 -11.79 5.15 -7.99
CA VAL A 83 -10.90 6.29 -8.26
C VAL A 83 -11.14 6.78 -9.68
N PHE A 84 -11.59 8.01 -9.83
CA PHE A 84 -11.82 8.61 -11.16
C PHE A 84 -10.70 9.56 -11.60
N SER A 85 -9.73 9.85 -10.71
CA SER A 85 -8.54 10.60 -11.09
C SER A 85 -7.58 9.77 -11.94
N LYS A 86 -6.95 10.43 -12.92
CA LYS A 86 -5.96 9.85 -13.83
C LYS A 86 -4.59 9.71 -13.15
N THR A 87 -4.51 8.81 -12.18
CA THR A 87 -3.34 8.58 -11.31
C THR A 87 -2.80 7.14 -11.41
N SER A 88 -3.01 6.49 -12.56
CA SER A 88 -2.64 5.10 -12.87
C SER A 88 -1.94 5.00 -14.22
N HIS A 89 -1.29 3.87 -14.49
CA HIS A 89 -0.76 3.52 -15.81
C HIS A 89 -1.86 3.54 -16.90
N GLN A 90 -3.08 3.13 -16.56
CA GLN A 90 -4.22 3.11 -17.48
C GLN A 90 -4.98 4.46 -17.55
N ASN A 91 -4.26 5.59 -17.43
CA ASN A 91 -4.85 6.94 -17.35
C ASN A 91 -5.78 7.32 -18.52
N HIS A 92 -5.59 6.72 -19.69
CA HIS A 92 -6.36 6.99 -20.89
C HIS A 92 -7.79 6.41 -20.82
N LEU A 93 -8.02 5.42 -19.95
CA LEU A 93 -9.33 4.81 -19.71
C LEU A 93 -10.08 5.40 -18.50
N ILE A 94 -9.36 6.10 -17.61
CA ILE A 94 -9.91 6.54 -16.32
C ILE A 94 -10.43 7.97 -16.44
N HIS A 95 -11.68 8.18 -16.05
CA HIS A 95 -12.31 9.51 -15.95
C HIS A 95 -13.56 9.43 -15.06
N PRO A 96 -14.22 10.54 -14.69
CA PRO A 96 -15.41 10.51 -13.82
C PRO A 96 -16.52 9.53 -14.24
N LYS A 97 -16.71 9.29 -15.54
CA LYS A 97 -17.73 8.33 -16.02
C LYS A 97 -17.22 6.90 -16.22
N ASN A 98 -15.93 6.65 -16.01
CA ASN A 98 -15.30 5.33 -16.06
C ASN A 98 -14.17 5.22 -15.00
N PRO A 99 -14.49 5.28 -13.69
CA PRO A 99 -13.47 5.15 -12.66
C PRO A 99 -12.76 3.79 -12.67
N ARG A 100 -11.53 3.76 -12.14
CA ARG A 100 -10.82 2.54 -11.75
C ARG A 100 -11.37 2.03 -10.43
N ALA A 101 -11.69 0.74 -10.35
CA ALA A 101 -11.97 0.06 -9.10
C ALA A 101 -10.69 -0.46 -8.46
N LEU A 102 -10.61 -0.33 -7.13
CA LEU A 102 -9.58 -0.89 -6.27
C LEU A 102 -10.26 -1.85 -5.30
N TYR A 103 -9.64 -2.99 -5.06
CA TYR A 103 -10.02 -3.98 -4.06
C TYR A 103 -8.78 -4.37 -3.27
N PHE A 104 -8.95 -4.77 -2.02
CA PHE A 104 -7.82 -5.19 -1.19
C PHE A 104 -8.18 -6.27 -0.19
N SER A 105 -7.19 -7.12 0.06
CA SER A 105 -7.12 -8.01 1.22
C SER A 105 -5.92 -7.61 2.07
N THR A 106 -5.66 -8.35 3.15
CA THR A 106 -4.45 -8.18 3.95
C THR A 106 -3.16 -8.37 3.13
N GLU A 107 -3.17 -9.14 2.03
CA GLU A 107 -1.95 -9.56 1.32
C GLU A 107 -1.89 -9.12 -0.16
N ALA A 108 -2.98 -8.52 -0.67
CA ALA A 108 -3.10 -8.22 -2.09
C ALA A 108 -3.99 -7.01 -2.36
N TYR A 109 -3.66 -6.28 -3.43
CA TYR A 109 -4.39 -5.13 -3.95
C TYR A 109 -4.67 -5.36 -5.43
N VAL A 110 -5.90 -5.10 -5.86
CA VAL A 110 -6.38 -5.37 -7.21
C VAL A 110 -7.01 -4.12 -7.81
N GLY A 111 -6.44 -3.64 -8.90
CA GLY A 111 -6.97 -2.55 -9.73
C GLY A 111 -7.69 -3.09 -10.97
N TYR A 112 -8.84 -2.53 -11.30
CA TYR A 112 -9.60 -2.87 -12.50
C TYR A 112 -10.18 -1.62 -13.13
N VAL A 113 -9.95 -1.42 -14.42
CA VAL A 113 -10.61 -0.38 -15.22
C VAL A 113 -11.53 -1.06 -16.22
N PRO A 114 -12.82 -0.70 -16.31
CA PRO A 114 -13.67 -1.28 -17.35
C PRO A 114 -13.10 -1.03 -18.74
N GLY A 115 -12.89 -2.13 -19.49
CA GLY A 115 -12.27 -2.11 -20.82
C GLY A 115 -10.74 -2.13 -20.83
N GLY A 116 -10.09 -2.27 -19.67
CA GLY A 116 -8.63 -2.35 -19.54
C GLY A 116 -8.15 -3.63 -18.85
N ALA A 117 -6.87 -3.61 -18.47
CA ALA A 117 -6.19 -4.68 -17.77
C ALA A 117 -6.48 -4.69 -16.26
N ILE A 118 -6.19 -5.81 -15.61
CA ILE A 118 -6.21 -5.94 -14.15
C ILE A 118 -4.79 -5.68 -13.62
N GLU A 119 -4.65 -4.68 -12.75
CA GLU A 119 -3.40 -4.34 -12.07
C GLU A 119 -3.37 -5.04 -10.70
N LEU A 120 -2.23 -5.56 -10.28
CA LEU A 120 -2.11 -6.30 -9.02
C LEU A 120 -0.86 -5.88 -8.26
N ILE A 121 -1.00 -5.82 -6.94
CA ILE A 121 0.13 -5.75 -6.00
C ILE A 121 -0.05 -6.88 -5.01
N VAL A 122 0.94 -7.74 -4.84
CA VAL A 122 0.87 -8.87 -3.90
C VAL A 122 2.13 -8.92 -3.04
N GLU A 123 1.95 -9.17 -1.75
CA GLU A 123 3.06 -9.32 -0.81
C GLU A 123 3.81 -10.65 -1.00
N ASP A 124 5.10 -10.55 -1.27
CA ASP A 124 6.06 -11.65 -1.33
C ASP A 124 6.97 -11.67 -0.08
N PRO A 125 7.23 -12.85 0.53
CA PRO A 125 8.07 -12.99 1.73
C PRO A 125 9.48 -12.39 1.62
N ALA A 126 10.05 -12.46 0.42
CA ALA A 126 11.40 -12.03 0.15
C ALA A 126 11.40 -10.61 -0.43
N LEU A 127 10.54 -10.34 -1.41
CA LEU A 127 10.58 -9.13 -2.21
C LEU A 127 9.77 -7.98 -1.62
N GLY A 128 8.87 -8.23 -0.67
CA GLY A 128 7.84 -7.26 -0.31
C GLY A 128 6.79 -7.19 -1.43
N PRO A 129 6.28 -6.01 -1.80
CA PRO A 129 5.20 -5.91 -2.76
C PRO A 129 5.72 -6.14 -4.18
N VAL A 130 5.03 -7.02 -4.92
CA VAL A 130 5.33 -7.35 -6.32
C VAL A 130 4.17 -6.92 -7.21
N PHE A 131 4.52 -6.26 -8.32
CA PHE A 131 3.56 -5.63 -9.23
C PHE A 131 3.33 -6.50 -10.46
N TYR A 132 2.06 -6.73 -10.78
CA TYR A 132 1.66 -7.50 -11.96
C TYR A 132 0.57 -6.79 -12.75
N VAL A 133 0.51 -7.14 -14.03
CA VAL A 133 -0.61 -6.83 -14.93
C VAL A 133 -1.13 -8.15 -15.49
N ILE A 134 -2.46 -8.32 -15.44
CA ILE A 134 -3.16 -9.37 -16.17
C ILE A 134 -3.89 -8.71 -17.33
N ASP A 135 -3.42 -9.01 -18.53
CA ASP A 135 -3.99 -8.56 -19.79
C ASP A 135 -3.98 -9.69 -20.81
N ASP A 136 -4.73 -9.53 -21.90
CA ASP A 136 -4.66 -10.45 -23.02
C ASP A 136 -3.34 -10.23 -23.80
N ASP A 137 -2.65 -11.32 -24.15
CA ASP A 137 -1.48 -11.28 -25.03
C ASP A 137 -1.88 -11.00 -26.49
N ASP A 138 -0.90 -10.86 -27.37
CA ASP A 138 -1.13 -10.60 -28.81
C ASP A 138 -1.99 -11.67 -29.51
N ALA A 139 -2.10 -12.87 -28.91
CA ALA A 139 -2.94 -13.96 -29.39
C ALA A 139 -4.33 -14.00 -28.71
N GLY A 140 -4.66 -13.00 -27.89
CA GLY A 140 -5.92 -12.88 -27.15
C GLY A 140 -6.03 -13.83 -25.96
N LYS A 141 -4.90 -14.35 -25.45
CA LYS A 141 -4.88 -15.23 -24.28
C LYS A 141 -4.48 -14.44 -23.02
N PRO A 142 -5.16 -14.65 -21.89
CA PRO A 142 -4.82 -13.94 -20.67
C PRO A 142 -3.42 -14.36 -20.19
N GLY A 143 -2.54 -13.38 -20.06
CA GLY A 143 -1.18 -13.51 -19.54
C GLY A 143 -0.99 -12.71 -18.26
N VAL A 144 -0.19 -13.25 -17.34
CA VAL A 144 0.25 -12.56 -16.12
C VAL A 144 1.67 -12.07 -16.37
N GLN A 145 1.89 -10.76 -16.27
CA GLN A 145 3.20 -10.14 -16.47
C GLN A 145 3.63 -9.42 -15.20
N ARG A 146 4.85 -9.68 -14.73
CA ARG A 146 5.47 -8.90 -13.65
C ARG A 146 6.03 -7.61 -14.25
N ASP A 147 5.73 -6.48 -13.62
CA ASP A 147 6.31 -5.19 -13.98
C ASP A 147 7.32 -4.77 -12.91
N THR A 148 8.55 -4.50 -13.33
CA THR A 148 9.65 -4.02 -12.47
C THR A 148 10.09 -2.60 -12.83
N ASN A 149 9.39 -1.91 -13.72
CA ASN A 149 9.81 -0.60 -14.22
C ASN A 149 8.68 0.45 -14.19
N LEU A 150 7.59 0.26 -14.94
CA LEU A 150 6.58 1.31 -15.10
C LEU A 150 5.85 1.59 -13.78
N CYS A 151 5.47 0.54 -13.05
CA CYS A 151 4.89 0.66 -11.70
C CYS A 151 5.85 1.36 -10.72
N MET A 152 7.15 1.07 -10.82
CA MET A 152 8.15 1.58 -9.87
C MET A 152 8.32 3.10 -9.93
N SER A 153 8.00 3.74 -11.06
CA SER A 153 8.00 5.21 -11.17
C SER A 153 7.13 5.92 -10.13
N CYS A 154 6.07 5.26 -9.66
CA CYS A 154 5.17 5.76 -8.60
C CYS A 154 5.31 4.98 -7.30
N HIS A 155 5.64 3.69 -7.38
CA HIS A 155 5.63 2.75 -6.24
C HIS A 155 6.99 2.52 -5.58
N GLY A 156 8.09 3.07 -6.13
CA GLY A 156 9.43 3.05 -5.55
C GLY A 156 9.93 4.47 -5.25
N THR A 157 9.20 5.22 -4.43
CA THR A 157 9.54 6.63 -4.15
C THR A 157 9.72 6.87 -2.66
N THR A 158 10.12 8.08 -2.28
CA THR A 158 10.15 8.46 -0.85
C THR A 158 8.77 8.42 -0.18
N ARG A 159 7.68 8.47 -0.96
CA ARG A 159 6.31 8.29 -0.44
C ARG A 159 6.01 6.86 0.00
N THR A 160 6.85 5.90 -0.40
CA THR A 160 6.75 4.49 -0.06
C THR A 160 7.99 4.04 0.71
N GLU A 161 8.51 4.91 1.59
CA GLU A 161 9.68 4.63 2.44
C GLU A 161 10.99 4.38 1.66
N GLY A 162 11.07 4.81 0.40
CA GLY A 162 12.23 4.60 -0.46
C GLY A 162 12.39 3.14 -0.92
N VAL A 163 11.33 2.35 -0.82
CA VAL A 163 11.26 0.95 -1.25
C VAL A 163 9.99 0.73 -2.09
N PRO A 164 9.88 -0.40 -2.82
CA PRO A 164 8.61 -0.81 -3.42
C PRO A 164 7.50 -0.81 -2.37
N GLY A 165 6.38 -0.15 -2.65
CA GLY A 165 5.29 0.03 -1.70
C GLY A 165 3.98 0.53 -2.30
N MET A 166 3.00 0.81 -1.44
CA MET A 166 1.63 1.20 -1.81
C MET A 166 1.35 2.62 -1.35
N LEU A 167 0.49 3.32 -2.09
CA LEU A 167 0.14 4.69 -1.78
C LEU A 167 -1.32 5.00 -2.11
N VAL A 168 -1.95 5.78 -1.24
CA VAL A 168 -3.22 6.46 -1.49
C VAL A 168 -2.90 7.95 -1.64
N ARG A 169 -3.53 8.60 -2.62
CA ARG A 169 -3.31 10.02 -2.92
C ARG A 169 -4.63 10.74 -3.05
N SER A 170 -4.76 11.89 -2.40
CA SER A 170 -5.83 12.86 -2.61
C SER A 170 -5.32 13.96 -3.55
N VAL A 171 -6.12 14.29 -4.56
CA VAL A 171 -5.79 15.29 -5.59
C VAL A 171 -7.01 16.14 -5.94
N PHE A 172 -6.82 17.26 -6.64
CA PHE A 172 -7.91 18.05 -7.21
C PHE A 172 -8.10 17.69 -8.68
N PRO A 173 -8.97 16.75 -9.06
CA PRO A 173 -9.19 16.38 -10.46
C PRO A 173 -10.04 17.43 -11.19
N ASN A 174 -9.72 17.72 -12.45
CA ASN A 174 -10.61 18.47 -13.34
C ASN A 174 -11.81 17.61 -13.82
N PRO A 175 -12.77 18.15 -14.59
CA PRO A 175 -13.91 17.39 -15.13
C PRO A 175 -13.53 16.17 -15.99
N ASP A 176 -12.31 16.13 -16.54
CA ASP A 176 -11.77 15.00 -17.30
C ASP A 176 -10.98 14.00 -16.43
N GLY A 177 -10.87 14.26 -15.12
CA GLY A 177 -10.14 13.43 -14.16
C GLY A 177 -8.63 13.73 -14.06
N HIS A 178 -8.11 14.73 -14.78
CA HIS A 178 -6.69 15.10 -14.68
C HIS A 178 -6.39 15.83 -13.36
N PRO A 179 -5.38 15.40 -12.59
CA PRO A 179 -4.97 16.11 -11.38
C PRO A 179 -4.45 17.53 -11.69
N LEU A 180 -5.07 18.54 -11.08
CA LEU A 180 -4.62 19.93 -11.11
C LEU A 180 -3.47 20.12 -10.11
N LEU A 181 -2.25 19.89 -10.56
CA LEU A 181 -1.06 19.87 -9.69
C LEU A 181 -0.82 21.21 -8.96
N ALA A 182 -1.23 22.34 -9.55
CA ALA A 182 -1.13 23.66 -8.93
C ALA A 182 -1.96 23.79 -7.64
N LYS A 183 -3.01 22.98 -7.49
CA LYS A 183 -3.83 22.91 -6.26
C LYS A 183 -3.27 21.95 -5.22
N GLY A 184 -2.18 21.25 -5.54
CA GLY A 184 -1.48 20.35 -4.63
C GLY A 184 -1.91 18.88 -4.71
N THR A 185 -1.26 18.06 -3.89
CA THR A 185 -1.54 16.64 -3.76
C THR A 185 -1.15 16.19 -2.35
N THR A 186 -1.98 15.34 -1.75
CA THR A 186 -1.75 14.81 -0.40
C THR A 186 -1.52 13.30 -0.49
N HIS A 187 -0.46 12.80 0.15
CA HIS A 187 -0.34 11.37 0.42
C HIS A 187 -1.21 11.05 1.63
N VAL A 188 -2.22 10.22 1.44
CA VAL A 188 -3.23 9.98 2.47
C VAL A 188 -2.83 8.77 3.31
N THR A 189 -2.83 8.97 4.62
CA THR A 189 -2.62 7.95 5.65
C THR A 189 -3.66 8.12 6.75
N HIS A 190 -3.60 7.31 7.83
CA HIS A 190 -4.51 7.47 8.96
C HIS A 190 -4.34 8.79 9.74
N GLU A 191 -3.21 9.49 9.59
CA GLU A 191 -2.89 10.77 10.23
C GLU A 191 -3.51 11.96 9.47
N THR A 192 -3.84 11.77 8.19
CA THR A 192 -4.35 12.86 7.35
C THR A 192 -5.75 13.28 7.80
N PRO A 193 -6.05 14.56 8.08
CA PRO A 193 -7.40 15.00 8.44
C PRO A 193 -8.43 14.70 7.35
N ILE A 194 -9.66 14.29 7.71
CA ILE A 194 -10.75 14.03 6.76
C ILE A 194 -10.96 15.17 5.73
N PRO A 195 -10.87 16.47 6.10
CA PRO A 195 -10.97 17.58 5.15
C PRO A 195 -9.94 17.59 4.01
N GLU A 196 -8.81 16.91 4.17
CA GLU A 196 -7.78 16.78 3.12
C GLU A 196 -7.95 15.50 2.28
N ARG A 197 -8.88 14.62 2.67
CA ARG A 197 -9.03 13.30 2.08
C ARG A 197 -9.96 13.25 0.87
N TRP A 198 -9.57 12.28 0.03
CA TRP A 198 -10.26 11.59 -1.05
C TRP A 198 -10.56 12.34 -2.35
N GLY A 199 -9.91 13.47 -2.60
CA GLY A 199 -10.02 14.12 -3.90
C GLY A 199 -9.58 13.18 -5.03
N GLY A 200 -10.43 13.00 -6.04
CA GLY A 200 -10.23 11.99 -7.10
C GLY A 200 -10.90 10.63 -6.87
N TYR A 201 -11.63 10.45 -5.77
CA TYR A 201 -12.35 9.23 -5.43
C TYR A 201 -13.85 9.50 -5.38
N TYR A 202 -14.63 8.49 -5.77
CA TYR A 202 -16.02 8.41 -5.35
C TYR A 202 -16.08 7.87 -3.92
N ILE A 203 -16.95 8.43 -3.08
CA ILE A 203 -17.11 8.07 -1.68
C ILE A 203 -18.60 7.86 -1.41
N THR A 204 -18.95 6.67 -0.93
CA THR A 204 -20.28 6.32 -0.42
C THR A 204 -20.20 6.05 1.08
N GLY A 205 -21.28 6.37 1.78
CA GLY A 205 -21.33 6.45 3.23
C GLY A 205 -21.46 7.89 3.72
N ARG A 206 -21.31 8.07 5.04
CA ARG A 206 -21.46 9.36 5.73
C ARG A 206 -20.19 9.69 6.50
N SER A 207 -19.80 10.96 6.48
CA SER A 207 -18.79 11.54 7.35
C SER A 207 -19.38 12.77 8.03
N SER A 208 -19.10 12.95 9.32
CA SER A 208 -19.47 14.19 10.02
C SER A 208 -18.65 15.41 9.57
N LEU A 209 -17.47 15.17 8.99
CA LEU A 209 -16.57 16.21 8.48
C LEU A 209 -16.64 16.29 6.95
N PRO A 210 -16.46 17.49 6.36
CA PRO A 210 -16.40 17.65 4.91
C PRO A 210 -15.12 16.99 4.36
N HIS A 211 -15.14 16.58 3.08
CA HIS A 211 -13.98 15.98 2.38
C HIS A 211 -13.92 16.41 0.91
N LEU A 212 -12.88 15.97 0.18
CA LEU A 212 -12.64 16.31 -1.24
C LEU A 212 -13.20 15.27 -2.23
N GLY A 213 -13.59 14.08 -1.76
CA GLY A 213 -14.22 13.05 -2.60
C GLY A 213 -15.55 13.48 -3.23
N ASN A 214 -15.96 12.83 -4.32
CA ASN A 214 -17.17 13.09 -5.12
C ASN A 214 -17.20 14.37 -5.97
N PHE A 215 -16.13 15.18 -5.97
CA PHE A 215 -16.08 16.47 -6.69
C PHE A 215 -14.98 16.55 -7.75
N THR A 216 -15.23 17.38 -8.76
CA THR A 216 -14.22 17.86 -9.73
C THR A 216 -14.06 19.36 -9.59
N TYR A 217 -12.91 19.87 -10.01
CA TYR A 217 -12.46 21.23 -9.73
C TYR A 217 -12.06 21.96 -11.01
N ASP A 218 -12.15 23.29 -11.00
CA ASP A 218 -11.65 24.14 -12.09
C ASP A 218 -10.29 24.74 -11.68
N GLU A 219 -9.33 24.74 -12.60
CA GLU A 219 -8.01 25.34 -12.39
C GLU A 219 -8.10 26.86 -12.18
N GLN A 220 -9.03 27.53 -12.87
CA GLN A 220 -9.19 28.98 -12.85
C GLN A 220 -9.90 29.48 -11.58
N ASP A 221 -10.62 28.61 -10.88
CA ASP A 221 -11.26 28.94 -9.62
C ASP A 221 -10.35 28.59 -8.44
N GLU A 222 -9.46 29.52 -8.07
CA GLU A 222 -8.58 29.39 -6.91
C GLU A 222 -9.35 29.32 -5.58
N SER A 223 -10.61 29.78 -5.55
CA SER A 223 -11.44 29.78 -4.34
C SER A 223 -12.05 28.40 -4.05
N ASP A 224 -12.02 27.50 -5.03
CA ASP A 224 -12.73 26.22 -5.01
C ASP A 224 -11.89 25.02 -4.57
N ASN A 225 -10.95 25.20 -3.64
CA ASN A 225 -10.18 24.08 -3.06
C ASN A 225 -10.78 23.53 -1.76
N LYS A 226 -12.02 23.91 -1.45
CA LYS A 226 -12.62 23.64 -0.14
C LYS A 226 -13.27 22.25 -0.11
N PRO A 227 -13.06 21.47 0.95
CA PRO A 227 -13.81 20.25 1.18
C PRO A 227 -15.28 20.57 1.43
N ARG A 228 -16.16 19.64 1.08
CA ARG A 228 -17.61 19.81 1.16
C ARG A 228 -18.24 18.59 1.81
N MET A 229 -19.41 18.77 2.40
CA MET A 229 -20.22 17.65 2.86
C MET A 229 -20.71 16.86 1.65
N SER A 230 -20.60 15.54 1.73
CA SER A 230 -21.12 14.62 0.73
C SER A 230 -21.62 13.36 1.42
N GLU A 231 -22.80 12.91 1.03
CA GLU A 231 -23.38 11.68 1.52
C GLU A 231 -24.06 10.99 0.34
N LEU A 232 -23.49 9.86 -0.08
CA LEU A 232 -24.00 9.06 -1.19
C LEU A 232 -24.25 7.65 -0.68
N ALA A 233 -25.48 7.14 -0.86
CA ALA A 233 -25.79 5.74 -0.57
C ALA A 233 -25.20 4.79 -1.61
N ASP A 234 -25.20 5.22 -2.88
CA ASP A 234 -24.61 4.49 -4.01
C ASP A 234 -24.19 5.46 -5.14
N LEU A 235 -23.67 4.90 -6.24
CA LEU A 235 -23.15 5.66 -7.37
C LEU A 235 -23.98 5.54 -8.67
N ARG A 236 -25.21 5.02 -8.60
CA ARG A 236 -26.08 4.80 -9.79
C ARG A 236 -26.38 6.08 -10.56
N GLU A 237 -26.46 7.20 -9.85
CA GLU A 237 -26.69 8.53 -10.45
C GLU A 237 -25.39 9.18 -10.98
N LYS A 238 -24.23 8.61 -10.64
CA LYS A 238 -22.92 9.17 -11.02
C LYS A 238 -22.31 8.45 -12.21
N ILE A 239 -22.39 7.11 -12.22
CA ILE A 239 -21.70 6.24 -13.19
C ILE A 239 -22.58 5.05 -13.60
N ASP A 240 -22.20 4.35 -14.67
CA ASP A 240 -22.77 3.06 -15.03
C ASP A 240 -22.22 1.96 -14.09
N VAL A 241 -22.96 1.70 -13.01
CA VAL A 241 -22.55 0.72 -11.99
C VAL A 241 -22.55 -0.74 -12.49
N SER A 242 -23.17 -1.03 -13.65
CA SER A 242 -23.18 -2.39 -14.21
C SER A 242 -21.79 -2.89 -14.64
N LYS A 243 -20.83 -1.95 -14.78
CA LYS A 243 -19.43 -2.22 -15.10
C LYS A 243 -18.57 -2.59 -13.90
N TYR A 244 -19.14 -2.63 -12.70
CA TYR A 244 -18.44 -2.85 -11.43
C TYR A 244 -19.09 -3.99 -10.65
N LEU A 245 -18.35 -4.54 -9.66
CA LEU A 245 -18.89 -5.62 -8.83
C LEU A 245 -19.92 -5.11 -7.81
N ARG A 246 -19.76 -3.86 -7.37
CA ARG A 246 -20.66 -3.20 -6.43
C ARG A 246 -21.02 -1.79 -6.92
N PRO A 247 -22.20 -1.26 -6.55
CA PRO A 247 -22.59 0.11 -6.87
C PRO A 247 -22.01 1.16 -5.90
N THR A 248 -21.11 0.77 -5.00
CA THR A 248 -20.60 1.59 -3.88
C THR A 248 -19.09 1.76 -3.91
N SER A 249 -18.57 2.75 -3.20
CA SER A 249 -17.15 2.99 -2.97
C SER A 249 -16.97 3.39 -1.50
N ASP A 250 -16.77 2.40 -0.64
CA ASP A 250 -17.04 2.55 0.79
C ASP A 250 -15.99 3.40 1.54
N ILE A 251 -16.48 4.37 2.32
CA ILE A 251 -15.64 5.28 3.11
C ILE A 251 -14.78 4.54 4.15
N VAL A 252 -15.35 3.53 4.83
CA VAL A 252 -14.63 2.77 5.87
C VAL A 252 -13.59 1.87 5.21
N ALA A 253 -13.90 1.23 4.08
CA ALA A 253 -12.93 0.47 3.30
C ALA A 253 -11.73 1.32 2.88
N LEU A 254 -11.95 2.58 2.46
CA LEU A 254 -10.88 3.48 2.06
C LEU A 254 -9.98 3.88 3.26
N MET A 255 -10.57 4.14 4.43
CA MET A 255 -9.81 4.42 5.65
C MET A 255 -8.96 3.22 6.11
N VAL A 256 -9.50 2.01 5.99
CA VAL A 256 -8.76 0.77 6.28
C VAL A 256 -7.61 0.60 5.29
N LEU A 257 -7.85 0.85 4.00
CA LEU A 257 -6.83 0.78 2.95
C LEU A 257 -5.66 1.74 3.20
N GLU A 258 -5.95 2.97 3.61
CA GLU A 258 -4.95 4.02 3.90
C GLU A 258 -4.01 3.60 5.03
N HIS A 259 -4.55 3.09 6.13
CA HIS A 259 -3.74 2.56 7.23
C HIS A 259 -2.89 1.36 6.77
N GLN A 260 -3.51 0.44 6.02
CA GLN A 260 -2.86 -0.79 5.55
C GLN A 260 -1.66 -0.51 4.66
N CYS A 261 -1.81 0.39 3.67
CA CYS A 261 -0.74 0.73 2.73
C CYS A 261 0.54 1.16 3.45
N GLN A 262 0.42 2.10 4.40
CA GLN A 262 1.60 2.59 5.11
C GLN A 262 2.17 1.55 6.08
N MET A 263 1.33 0.71 6.69
CA MET A 263 1.82 -0.39 7.53
C MET A 263 2.68 -1.37 6.73
N HIS A 264 2.25 -1.75 5.52
CA HIS A 264 3.07 -2.55 4.62
C HIS A 264 4.37 -1.84 4.23
N ASN A 265 4.31 -0.55 3.85
CA ASN A 265 5.50 0.21 3.50
C ASN A 265 6.55 0.18 4.61
N LEU A 266 6.14 0.37 5.87
CA LEU A 266 7.03 0.32 7.03
C LEU A 266 7.64 -1.07 7.24
N MET A 267 6.86 -2.14 7.15
CA MET A 267 7.36 -3.51 7.32
C MET A 267 8.30 -3.94 6.19
N ASN A 268 7.98 -3.55 4.96
CA ASN A 268 8.81 -3.83 3.78
C ASN A 268 10.12 -3.04 3.83
N ALA A 269 10.06 -1.76 4.18
CA ALA A 269 11.24 -0.94 4.41
C ALA A 269 12.13 -1.52 5.52
N ALA A 270 11.53 -1.95 6.64
CA ALA A 270 12.27 -2.54 7.75
C ALA A 270 13.00 -3.82 7.31
N SER A 271 12.32 -4.66 6.54
CA SER A 271 12.89 -5.90 6.00
C SER A 271 14.08 -5.63 5.06
N MET A 272 13.90 -4.74 4.08
CA MET A 272 14.96 -4.45 3.11
C MET A 272 16.15 -3.73 3.74
N GLN A 273 15.91 -2.72 4.57
CA GLN A 273 16.95 -1.96 5.25
C GLN A 273 17.76 -2.83 6.22
N TYR A 274 17.09 -3.67 7.01
CA TYR A 274 17.76 -4.60 7.89
C TYR A 274 18.62 -5.60 7.11
N ARG A 275 18.06 -6.28 6.08
CA ARG A 275 18.78 -7.28 5.28
C ARG A 275 20.01 -6.67 4.61
N ARG A 276 19.91 -5.43 4.11
CA ARG A 276 21.05 -4.72 3.53
C ARG A 276 22.10 -4.34 4.56
N SER A 277 21.70 -3.77 5.69
CA SER A 277 22.63 -3.41 6.78
C SER A 277 23.35 -4.65 7.31
N HIS A 278 22.63 -5.76 7.47
CA HIS A 278 23.18 -7.05 7.85
C HIS A 278 24.18 -7.59 6.81
N TYR A 279 23.84 -7.53 5.52
CA TYR A 279 24.74 -7.94 4.43
C TYR A 279 26.04 -7.12 4.41
N LEU A 280 25.94 -5.80 4.53
CA LEU A 280 27.12 -4.91 4.55
C LEU A 280 27.98 -5.14 5.80
N ALA A 281 27.37 -5.35 6.97
CA ALA A 281 28.11 -5.66 8.19
C ALA A 281 28.91 -6.97 8.04
N LYS A 282 28.31 -8.02 7.46
CA LYS A 282 29.02 -9.29 7.19
C LYS A 282 30.11 -9.17 6.13
N ALA A 283 30.00 -8.24 5.18
CA ALA A 283 31.06 -7.96 4.22
C ALA A 283 32.27 -7.29 4.87
N ILE A 284 32.08 -6.52 5.94
CA ILE A 284 33.14 -5.84 6.69
C ILE A 284 33.78 -6.77 7.72
N ASP A 285 32.96 -7.47 8.51
CA ASP A 285 33.40 -8.45 9.49
C ASP A 285 32.55 -9.73 9.37
N PRO A 286 33.05 -10.76 8.66
CA PRO A 286 32.33 -12.01 8.47
C PRO A 286 31.99 -12.74 9.79
N ASN A 287 32.82 -12.58 10.82
CA ASN A 287 32.68 -13.27 12.10
C ASN A 287 31.88 -12.46 13.14
N GLY A 288 31.78 -11.14 12.95
CA GLY A 288 31.00 -10.25 13.81
C GLY A 288 29.50 -10.54 13.77
N ASP A 289 28.80 -10.22 14.86
CA ASP A 289 27.34 -10.27 14.94
C ASP A 289 26.75 -8.94 14.44
N PRO A 290 26.08 -8.89 13.26
CA PRO A 290 25.49 -7.67 12.74
C PRO A 290 24.42 -7.05 13.66
N ASP A 291 23.79 -7.86 14.51
CA ASP A 291 22.71 -7.42 15.40
C ASP A 291 23.23 -6.58 16.57
N GLN A 292 24.53 -6.68 16.90
CA GLN A 292 25.19 -5.78 17.84
C GLN A 292 25.69 -4.48 17.15
N GLY A 293 25.58 -4.42 15.83
CA GLY A 293 26.12 -3.35 14.99
C GLY A 293 25.05 -2.48 14.33
N SER A 294 25.31 -2.12 13.08
CA SER A 294 24.41 -1.27 12.30
C SER A 294 23.07 -1.95 11.98
N ALA A 295 23.03 -3.27 11.84
CA ALA A 295 21.79 -3.98 11.52
C ALA A 295 20.83 -3.97 12.72
N GLY A 296 21.35 -4.19 13.93
CA GLY A 296 20.58 -4.04 15.17
C GLY A 296 19.96 -2.65 15.33
N ARG A 297 20.75 -1.58 15.12
CA ARG A 297 20.23 -0.20 15.20
C ARG A 297 19.13 0.09 14.18
N VAL A 298 19.25 -0.46 12.96
CA VAL A 298 18.19 -0.36 11.94
C VAL A 298 16.93 -1.10 12.41
N ALA A 299 17.09 -2.31 12.96
CA ALA A 299 15.96 -3.07 13.48
C ALA A 299 15.22 -2.32 14.59
N ASP A 300 15.95 -1.74 15.55
CA ASP A 300 15.34 -1.02 16.68
C ASP A 300 14.66 0.28 16.24
N GLY A 301 15.29 1.07 15.36
CA GLY A 301 14.71 2.29 14.81
C GLY A 301 13.45 2.03 13.96
N MET A 302 13.46 0.96 13.15
CA MET A 302 12.27 0.58 12.37
C MET A 302 11.18 -0.01 13.26
N ALA A 303 11.55 -0.72 14.33
CA ALA A 303 10.58 -1.22 15.30
C ALA A 303 9.83 -0.07 16.00
N GLU A 304 10.49 1.02 16.34
CA GLU A 304 9.84 2.21 16.90
C GLU A 304 8.75 2.77 15.96
N ARG A 305 9.08 2.93 14.67
CA ARG A 305 8.16 3.42 13.65
C ARG A 305 6.98 2.47 13.43
N ILE A 306 7.26 1.17 13.33
CA ILE A 306 6.22 0.14 13.17
C ILE A 306 5.29 0.14 14.38
N VAL A 307 5.80 0.20 15.61
CA VAL A 307 4.95 0.16 16.81
C VAL A 307 4.09 1.41 16.96
N ALA A 308 4.63 2.59 16.65
CA ALA A 308 3.84 3.82 16.60
C ALA A 308 2.66 3.68 15.63
N TRP A 309 2.94 3.20 14.40
CA TRP A 309 1.90 2.96 13.39
C TRP A 309 0.91 1.87 13.81
N MET A 310 1.42 0.76 14.36
CA MET A 310 0.64 -0.39 14.82
C MET A 310 -0.41 0.01 15.83
N PHE A 311 -0.10 0.96 16.71
CA PHE A 311 -1.05 1.43 17.70
C PHE A 311 -1.94 2.59 17.24
N PHE A 312 -1.92 3.00 15.96
CA PHE A 312 -2.70 4.15 15.49
C PHE A 312 -2.30 5.47 16.17
N LYS A 313 -1.01 5.64 16.44
CA LYS A 313 -0.51 6.92 16.92
C LYS A 313 -0.86 8.01 15.90
N ASP A 314 -1.30 9.16 16.41
CA ASP A 314 -1.65 10.34 15.62
C ASP A 314 -2.78 10.12 14.58
N GLU A 315 -3.65 9.11 14.78
CA GLU A 315 -4.87 8.91 13.98
C GLU A 315 -5.75 10.18 13.98
N ALA A 316 -6.15 10.61 12.78
CA ALA A 316 -6.95 11.81 12.59
C ALA A 316 -8.34 11.71 13.25
N GLU A 317 -8.82 12.83 13.78
CA GLU A 317 -10.16 12.93 14.35
C GLU A 317 -11.25 12.68 13.29
N LEU A 318 -12.28 11.92 13.67
CA LEU A 318 -13.41 11.59 12.82
C LEU A 318 -14.62 12.51 13.02
N GLY A 319 -14.48 13.58 13.82
CA GLY A 319 -15.58 14.43 14.26
C GLY A 319 -16.62 13.67 15.09
N ASP A 320 -17.88 13.73 14.68
CA ASP A 320 -19.01 12.97 15.26
C ASP A 320 -19.14 11.55 14.64
N GLY A 321 -18.13 11.10 13.89
CA GLY A 321 -18.03 9.76 13.33
C GLY A 321 -18.20 9.65 11.83
N VAL A 322 -18.04 8.41 11.36
CA VAL A 322 -18.19 7.96 9.98
C VAL A 322 -19.13 6.75 9.91
N GLU A 323 -19.89 6.62 8.84
CA GLU A 323 -20.74 5.46 8.59
C GLU A 323 -20.45 4.90 7.21
N GLY A 324 -19.99 3.66 7.17
CA GLY A 324 -19.76 2.91 5.94
C GLY A 324 -20.72 1.73 5.79
N ASN A 325 -20.51 0.96 4.74
CA ASN A 325 -21.29 -0.20 4.38
C ASN A 325 -21.09 -1.34 5.38
N GLU A 326 -22.19 -1.85 5.95
CA GLU A 326 -22.14 -2.96 6.90
C GLU A 326 -21.58 -4.26 6.31
N GLU A 327 -21.78 -4.51 5.01
CA GLU A 327 -21.28 -5.72 4.36
C GLU A 327 -19.75 -5.73 4.34
N PHE A 328 -19.11 -4.58 4.07
CA PHE A 328 -17.66 -4.46 4.20
C PHE A 328 -17.19 -4.72 5.63
N GLN A 329 -17.83 -4.10 6.62
CA GLN A 329 -17.44 -4.28 8.02
C GLN A 329 -17.56 -5.75 8.47
N LYS A 330 -18.64 -6.44 8.06
CA LYS A 330 -18.85 -7.88 8.33
C LYS A 330 -17.81 -8.75 7.59
N ALA A 331 -17.62 -8.52 6.29
CA ALA A 331 -16.66 -9.25 5.48
C ALA A 331 -15.21 -9.05 5.97
N PHE A 332 -14.86 -7.85 6.41
CA PHE A 332 -13.56 -7.51 6.96
C PHE A 332 -13.32 -8.20 8.30
N THR A 333 -14.22 -8.02 9.28
CA THR A 333 -14.05 -8.55 10.64
C THR A 333 -14.04 -10.07 10.69
N ALA A 334 -14.78 -10.75 9.81
CA ALA A 334 -14.83 -12.21 9.73
C ALA A 334 -13.47 -12.86 9.38
N ARG A 335 -12.51 -12.09 8.87
CA ARG A 335 -11.18 -12.57 8.47
C ARG A 335 -10.18 -12.65 9.61
N PHE A 336 -10.48 -12.03 10.75
CA PHE A 336 -9.54 -11.87 11.84
C PHE A 336 -9.94 -12.69 13.06
N PRO A 337 -8.95 -13.17 13.83
CA PRO A 337 -9.22 -13.99 15.00
C PRO A 337 -10.00 -13.19 16.05
N ARG A 338 -10.82 -13.91 16.79
CA ARG A 338 -11.57 -13.43 17.95
C ARG A 338 -11.15 -14.22 19.18
N THR A 339 -11.14 -13.56 20.33
CA THR A 339 -11.04 -14.22 21.63
C THR A 339 -12.29 -15.06 21.92
N ALA A 340 -12.25 -15.92 22.92
CA ALA A 340 -13.38 -16.69 23.42
C ALA A 340 -14.53 -15.80 23.93
N ARG A 341 -14.21 -14.54 24.30
CA ARG A 341 -15.19 -13.50 24.67
C ARG A 341 -15.73 -12.72 23.47
N GLY A 342 -15.22 -12.99 22.28
CA GLY A 342 -15.64 -12.36 21.03
C GLY A 342 -14.88 -11.10 20.63
N ASP A 343 -13.95 -10.59 21.45
CA ASP A 343 -13.16 -9.38 21.13
C ASP A 343 -12.15 -9.64 20.00
N SER A 344 -11.96 -8.67 19.10
CA SER A 344 -10.95 -8.69 18.02
C SER A 344 -10.22 -7.36 17.87
N LEU A 345 -8.99 -7.40 17.35
CA LEU A 345 -8.29 -6.18 16.89
C LEU A 345 -8.98 -5.52 15.69
N ALA A 346 -9.78 -6.28 14.94
CA ALA A 346 -10.50 -5.78 13.77
C ALA A 346 -11.87 -5.15 14.11
N ASP A 347 -12.29 -5.13 15.38
CA ASP A 347 -13.57 -4.56 15.78
C ASP A 347 -13.60 -3.04 15.55
N PHE A 348 -14.50 -2.59 14.68
CA PHE A 348 -14.69 -1.18 14.36
C PHE A 348 -15.32 -0.40 15.53
N GLN A 349 -14.99 0.90 15.61
CA GLN A 349 -15.66 1.85 16.51
C GLN A 349 -16.36 2.98 15.75
N LEU A 350 -15.74 3.52 14.69
CA LEU A 350 -16.25 4.50 13.72
C LEU A 350 -16.82 5.81 14.28
N TYR A 351 -16.75 6.03 15.59
CA TYR A 351 -17.17 7.28 16.23
C TYR A 351 -16.00 8.26 16.36
N ASP A 352 -15.07 8.01 17.29
CA ASP A 352 -13.89 8.87 17.49
C ASP A 352 -12.60 8.29 16.88
N ARG A 353 -12.66 7.05 16.35
CA ARG A 353 -11.53 6.32 15.75
C ARG A 353 -12.00 5.15 14.90
N LEU A 354 -11.13 4.63 14.03
CA LEU A 354 -11.45 3.53 13.12
C LEU A 354 -11.76 2.23 13.89
N PHE A 355 -10.83 1.79 14.74
CA PHE A 355 -10.95 0.52 15.49
C PHE A 355 -11.14 0.75 17.00
N LYS A 356 -11.94 -0.10 17.63
CA LYS A 356 -12.19 -0.12 19.08
C LYS A 356 -10.94 -0.46 19.90
N ASN A 357 -10.08 -1.29 19.33
CA ASN A 357 -8.82 -1.72 19.92
C ASN A 357 -7.71 -1.12 19.06
N ARG A 358 -7.04 -0.06 19.54
CA ARG A 358 -5.99 0.63 18.78
C ARG A 358 -4.69 -0.17 18.75
N CYS A 359 -4.74 -1.32 18.09
CA CYS A 359 -3.64 -2.17 17.70
C CYS A 359 -4.03 -2.82 16.38
N SER A 360 -3.25 -2.59 15.33
CA SER A 360 -3.61 -2.95 13.98
C SER A 360 -3.76 -4.45 13.79
N TYR A 361 -4.82 -4.83 13.08
CA TYR A 361 -5.04 -6.18 12.59
C TYR A 361 -3.90 -6.68 11.69
N MET A 362 -3.07 -5.77 11.16
CA MET A 362 -1.90 -6.10 10.34
C MET A 362 -0.83 -6.90 11.07
N ILE A 363 -0.90 -7.01 12.41
CA ILE A 363 -0.08 -7.96 13.16
C ILE A 363 -0.31 -9.42 12.74
N TYR A 364 -1.48 -9.74 12.16
CA TYR A 364 -1.79 -11.07 11.64
C TYR A 364 -1.35 -11.30 10.19
N SER A 365 -0.86 -10.24 9.51
CA SER A 365 -0.41 -10.33 8.13
C SER A 365 0.77 -11.31 7.99
N LYS A 366 0.90 -11.85 6.78
CA LYS A 366 2.06 -12.64 6.40
C LYS A 366 3.33 -11.79 6.42
N THR A 367 3.25 -10.54 5.95
CA THR A 367 4.37 -9.58 5.98
C THR A 367 4.91 -9.37 7.40
N PHE A 368 4.04 -9.22 8.42
CA PHE A 368 4.49 -9.15 9.81
C PHE A 368 5.15 -10.45 10.30
N ARG A 369 4.54 -11.59 9.93
CA ARG A 369 5.03 -12.91 10.35
C ARG A 369 6.43 -13.20 9.85
N GLU A 370 6.73 -12.76 8.63
CA GLU A 370 7.95 -13.01 7.86
C GLU A 370 8.99 -11.90 7.97
N LEU A 371 8.75 -10.89 8.81
CA LEU A 371 9.76 -9.90 9.19
C LEU A 371 11.06 -10.61 9.61
N PRO A 372 12.25 -10.04 9.31
CA PRO A 372 13.50 -10.59 9.80
C PRO A 372 13.44 -10.80 11.32
N PRO A 373 13.90 -11.95 11.85
CA PRO A 373 13.69 -12.30 13.26
C PRO A 373 14.10 -11.21 14.25
N ARG A 374 15.24 -10.53 14.02
CA ARG A 374 15.70 -9.43 14.86
C ARG A 374 14.78 -8.21 14.85
N VAL A 375 14.19 -7.87 13.70
CA VAL A 375 13.21 -6.80 13.54
C VAL A 375 11.91 -7.17 14.25
N LYS A 376 11.40 -8.39 14.00
CA LYS A 376 10.18 -8.90 14.63
C LYS A 376 10.28 -8.91 16.15
N SER A 377 11.39 -9.41 16.69
CA SER A 377 11.63 -9.43 18.14
C SER A 377 11.69 -8.03 18.74
N ALA A 378 12.29 -7.06 18.05
CA ALA A 378 12.29 -5.66 18.50
C ALA A 378 10.89 -5.06 18.53
N VAL A 379 10.09 -5.30 17.48
CA VAL A 379 8.70 -4.85 17.41
C VAL A 379 7.89 -5.45 18.56
N ILE A 380 7.94 -6.78 18.75
CA ILE A 380 7.21 -7.46 19.83
C ILE A 380 7.64 -6.97 21.21
N ALA A 381 8.94 -6.83 21.46
CA ALA A 381 9.45 -6.33 22.75
C ALA A 381 8.94 -4.91 23.04
N LYS A 382 8.98 -4.02 22.04
CA LYS A 382 8.50 -2.64 22.20
C LYS A 382 6.97 -2.57 22.33
N MET A 383 6.22 -3.40 21.62
CA MET A 383 4.78 -3.54 21.84
C MET A 383 4.46 -4.01 23.26
N LYS A 384 5.18 -5.01 23.78
CA LYS A 384 5.00 -5.48 25.16
C LYS A 384 5.28 -4.37 26.18
N ALA A 385 6.37 -3.64 26.03
CA ALA A 385 6.70 -2.50 26.91
C ALA A 385 5.62 -1.40 26.87
N ALA A 386 5.16 -1.04 25.67
CA ALA A 386 4.08 -0.07 25.50
C ALA A 386 2.77 -0.53 26.19
N LEU A 387 2.39 -1.80 26.02
CA LEU A 387 1.17 -2.35 26.63
C LEU A 387 1.30 -2.55 28.15
N ALA A 388 2.50 -2.80 28.66
CA ALA A 388 2.80 -2.81 30.09
C ALA A 388 2.75 -1.40 30.72
N GLY A 389 2.77 -0.34 29.91
CA GLY A 389 2.84 1.04 30.38
C GLY A 389 4.26 1.47 30.79
N GLU A 390 5.28 0.81 30.24
CA GLU A 390 6.69 1.07 30.52
C GLU A 390 7.33 2.04 29.50
N ASP A 391 6.66 2.30 28.37
CA ASP A 391 7.08 3.24 27.33
C ASP A 391 6.23 4.52 27.37
N PRO A 392 6.75 5.65 27.88
CA PRO A 392 6.03 6.92 27.96
C PRO A 392 5.55 7.46 26.61
N GLY A 393 6.12 6.98 25.49
CA GLY A 393 5.66 7.33 24.14
C GLY A 393 4.22 6.88 23.83
N PHE A 394 3.62 6.07 24.70
CA PHE A 394 2.28 5.49 24.55
C PHE A 394 1.34 5.81 25.72
N ASP A 395 1.62 6.83 26.53
CA ASP A 395 0.78 7.20 27.70
C ASP A 395 -0.67 7.56 27.33
N TRP A 396 -0.92 7.94 26.07
CA TRP A 396 -2.26 8.23 25.51
C TRP A 396 -3.12 6.97 25.30
N LEU A 397 -2.52 5.77 25.28
CA LEU A 397 -3.26 4.50 25.36
C LEU A 397 -3.63 4.23 26.82
N LYS A 398 -4.91 4.34 27.16
CA LYS A 398 -5.38 4.15 28.54
C LYS A 398 -5.11 2.73 29.04
N GLU A 399 -4.86 2.56 30.34
CA GLU A 399 -4.56 1.25 30.95
C GLU A 399 -5.62 0.18 30.63
N SER A 400 -6.90 0.53 30.64
CA SER A 400 -7.99 -0.40 30.32
C SER A 400 -7.97 -0.87 28.87
N GLU A 401 -7.53 -0.02 27.94
CA GLU A 401 -7.34 -0.38 26.54
C GLU A 401 -6.09 -1.23 26.35
N ARG A 402 -4.97 -0.87 26.99
CA ARG A 402 -3.74 -1.68 26.94
C ARG A 402 -3.99 -3.11 27.44
N LYS A 403 -4.67 -3.27 28.59
CA LYS A 403 -5.06 -4.59 29.13
C LYS A 403 -5.94 -5.38 28.17
N ARG A 404 -6.87 -4.72 27.48
CA ARG A 404 -7.76 -5.36 26.50
C ARG A 404 -6.98 -5.83 25.27
N ILE A 405 -6.10 -4.99 24.74
CA ILE A 405 -5.22 -5.34 23.60
C ILE A 405 -4.30 -6.50 23.99
N SER A 406 -3.63 -6.46 25.15
CA SER A 406 -2.79 -7.56 25.64
C SER A 406 -3.56 -8.88 25.74
N ALA A 407 -4.77 -8.85 26.31
CA ALA A 407 -5.60 -10.04 26.44
C ALA A 407 -6.01 -10.62 25.07
N ILE A 408 -6.28 -9.76 24.08
CA ILE A 408 -6.54 -10.23 22.71
C ILE A 408 -5.28 -10.90 22.15
N LEU A 409 -4.13 -10.20 22.15
CA LEU A 409 -2.87 -10.71 21.60
C LEU A 409 -2.42 -12.03 22.26
N GLU A 410 -2.58 -12.18 23.57
CA GLU A 410 -2.25 -13.41 24.31
C GLU A 410 -3.05 -14.64 23.87
N GLU A 411 -4.25 -14.42 23.35
CA GLU A 411 -5.15 -15.50 22.91
C GLU A 411 -5.07 -15.72 21.39
N THR A 412 -4.82 -14.67 20.61
CA THR A 412 -4.97 -14.71 19.14
C THR A 412 -3.66 -14.64 18.38
N LEU A 413 -2.55 -14.23 18.99
CA LEU A 413 -1.24 -14.11 18.33
C LEU A 413 -0.26 -15.17 18.84
N GLU A 414 0.08 -16.11 17.96
CA GLU A 414 1.06 -17.15 18.25
C GLU A 414 2.44 -16.54 18.58
N GLY A 415 3.07 -17.03 19.65
CA GLY A 415 4.37 -16.54 20.11
C GLY A 415 4.33 -15.18 20.82
N TRP A 416 3.13 -14.68 21.18
CA TRP A 416 3.02 -13.46 21.99
C TRP A 416 3.42 -13.69 23.45
N LYS A 417 3.16 -14.86 24.03
CA LYS A 417 3.50 -15.15 25.44
C LYS A 417 5.00 -15.24 25.67
#